data_AF-A0A839DU44-F1
#
_entry.id   AF-A0A839DU44-F1
#
_cell.length_a   1.000
_cell.length_b   1.000
_cell.length_c   1.000
_cell.angle_alpha   90.00
_cell.angle_beta   90.00
_cell.angle_gamma   90.00
#
_symmetry.space_group_name_H-M   'P 1'
#
loop_
_entity.id
_entity.type
_entity.pdbx_description
1 polymer ?
#
loop_
_entity_poly.entity_id
_entity_poly.type
_entity_poly.pdbx_seq_one_letter_code
_entity_poly.pdbx_strand_id
1 'polypeptide(L)'
;MNKTLRKSAVIVTTAGATVLAGLSGAGIAQARPDDHSGVDRYCTAEQLNVSMTELDHAMGKTGGRLVFTAERGESCLLSGAPALGFVDDDGDPLPVSARAAAREGVTVRVTEEQSAVASFSFPRVDMTTGKQLHGPVPSAVEVSVPAPAESSAVLVPWSSGAEVSGPVHVTPVTSC
;
A
#
# COMPACT_ATOMS: atom_id res chain seq x y z
N MET A 1 33.19 43.36 13.18
CA MET A 1 32.41 44.49 13.74
C MET A 1 31.23 44.77 12.82
N ASN A 2 30.02 44.38 13.21
CA ASN A 2 28.84 45.26 13.20
C ASN A 2 27.65 44.55 13.87
N LYS A 3 27.10 45.24 14.87
CA LYS A 3 25.91 44.91 15.64
C LYS A 3 24.66 45.10 14.74
N THR A 4 23.53 44.46 15.05
CA THR A 4 22.33 45.11 15.62
C THR A 4 21.23 44.08 15.91
N LEU A 5 20.71 44.12 17.14
CA LEU A 5 19.58 43.35 17.65
C LEU A 5 18.24 43.74 17.00
N ARG A 6 17.27 42.81 16.95
CA ARG A 6 15.87 43.12 17.32
C ARG A 6 15.25 41.97 18.13
N LYS A 7 14.94 42.30 19.40
CA LYS A 7 14.01 41.60 20.28
C LYS A 7 12.58 41.84 19.77
N SER A 8 11.67 40.88 19.96
CA SER A 8 10.40 41.10 20.66
C SER A 8 9.71 39.76 20.93
N ALA A 9 9.45 39.50 22.21
CA ALA A 9 8.71 38.39 22.76
C ALA A 9 7.25 38.79 22.92
N VAL A 10 6.32 37.83 22.81
CA VAL A 10 5.10 37.84 23.64
C VAL A 10 4.79 36.40 24.04
N ILE A 11 4.92 36.14 25.34
CA ILE A 11 4.47 34.95 26.05
C ILE A 11 3.00 35.19 26.38
N VAL A 12 2.10 34.25 26.02
CA VAL A 12 0.75 34.19 26.60
C VAL A 12 0.64 32.88 27.36
N THR A 13 0.98 32.96 28.65
CA THR A 13 0.64 31.97 29.68
C THR A 13 -0.79 32.20 30.12
N THR A 14 -1.71 31.32 29.71
CA THR A 14 -3.00 31.17 30.39
C THR A 14 -2.93 29.95 31.30
N ALA A 15 -2.63 30.21 32.58
CA ALA A 15 -2.86 29.29 33.68
C ALA A 15 -4.37 29.22 33.94
N GLY A 16 -4.99 28.10 33.60
CA GLY A 16 -6.39 27.79 33.93
C GLY A 16 -6.44 26.88 35.15
N ALA A 17 -7.14 27.32 36.19
CA ALA A 17 -7.22 26.71 37.51
C ALA A 17 -7.90 25.33 37.53
N THR A 18 -7.41 24.50 38.44
CA THR A 18 -7.93 23.20 38.87
C THR A 18 -9.29 23.32 39.55
N VAL A 19 -10.22 22.43 39.21
CA VAL A 19 -11.36 22.05 40.07
C VAL A 19 -11.34 20.53 40.23
N LEU A 20 -10.97 20.08 41.43
CA LEU A 20 -11.20 18.72 41.90
C LEU A 20 -12.67 18.58 42.31
N ALA A 21 -13.43 17.80 41.55
CA ALA A 21 -14.72 17.29 41.99
C ALA A 21 -14.72 15.78 41.75
N GLY A 22 -14.64 15.01 42.83
CA GLY A 22 -14.78 13.56 42.81
C GLY A 22 -16.19 13.19 42.43
N LEU A 23 -16.31 12.30 41.44
CA LEU A 23 -17.50 11.53 41.15
C LEU A 23 -17.03 10.09 40.93
N SER A 24 -17.40 9.22 41.86
CA SER A 24 -17.43 7.77 41.70
C SER A 24 -18.43 7.45 40.59
N GLY A 25 -18.04 7.66 39.34
CA GLY A 25 -18.79 7.26 38.17
C GLY A 25 -18.49 5.80 37.91
N ALA A 26 -19.53 4.97 37.95
CA ALA A 26 -19.54 3.67 37.30
C ALA A 26 -18.81 3.81 35.97
N GLY A 27 -17.79 2.96 35.73
CA GLY A 27 -17.03 2.97 34.51
C GLY A 27 -18.01 2.90 33.34
N ILE A 28 -18.27 4.05 32.74
CA ILE A 28 -18.74 4.12 31.37
C ILE A 28 -17.60 3.52 30.59
N ALA A 29 -17.69 2.21 30.35
CA ALA A 29 -17.12 1.64 29.16
C ALA A 29 -17.63 2.54 28.04
N GLN A 30 -16.81 3.50 27.64
CA GLN A 30 -16.98 4.13 26.36
C GLN A 30 -16.76 2.95 25.44
N ALA A 31 -17.87 2.31 25.06
CA ALA A 31 -17.95 1.61 23.82
C ALA A 31 -17.36 2.62 22.84
N ARG A 32 -16.11 2.36 22.42
CA ARG A 32 -15.68 2.88 21.14
C ARG A 32 -16.81 2.52 20.20
N PRO A 33 -17.16 3.39 19.25
CA PRO A 33 -17.98 2.96 18.16
C PRO A 33 -17.19 1.87 17.42
N ASP A 34 -17.25 0.63 17.92
CA ASP A 34 -17.10 -0.59 17.14
C ASP A 34 -18.42 -0.80 16.40
N ASP A 35 -18.95 0.28 15.80
CA ASP A 35 -19.97 0.22 14.77
C ASP A 35 -19.23 0.09 13.43
N HIS A 36 -18.41 -0.95 13.32
CA HIS A 36 -18.09 -1.50 12.01
C HIS A 36 -19.36 -2.20 11.56
N SER A 37 -20.24 -1.45 10.90
CA SER A 37 -21.53 -1.88 10.42
C SER A 37 -21.41 -3.10 9.50
N GLY A 38 -21.39 -4.30 10.09
CA GLY A 38 -21.96 -5.58 9.67
C GLY A 38 -21.84 -6.07 8.23
N VAL A 39 -21.12 -5.39 7.35
CA VAL A 39 -20.92 -5.78 5.95
C VAL A 39 -19.46 -5.51 5.68
N ASP A 40 -18.68 -6.57 5.55
CA ASP A 40 -17.29 -6.46 5.14
C ASP A 40 -17.25 -5.84 3.76
N ARG A 41 -16.90 -4.56 3.71
CA ARG A 41 -16.76 -3.85 2.45
C ARG A 41 -15.43 -4.26 1.83
N TYR A 42 -15.40 -4.24 0.50
CA TYR A 42 -14.13 -4.35 -0.21
C TYR A 42 -13.22 -3.19 0.20
N CYS A 43 -11.93 -3.47 0.34
CA CYS A 43 -10.96 -2.48 0.74
C CYS A 43 -10.88 -1.33 -0.26
N THR A 44 -10.79 -0.10 0.24
CA THR A 44 -10.33 1.04 -0.55
C THR A 44 -8.82 1.22 -0.38
N ALA A 45 -8.18 2.02 -1.23
CA ALA A 45 -6.76 2.33 -1.10
C ALA A 45 -6.43 3.03 0.22
N GLU A 46 -7.33 3.90 0.71
CA GLU A 46 -7.15 4.66 1.96
C GLU A 46 -7.18 3.76 3.21
N GLN A 47 -7.76 2.57 3.12
CA GLN A 47 -7.82 1.60 4.22
C GLN A 47 -6.63 0.63 4.22
N LEU A 48 -5.74 0.70 3.23
CA LEU A 48 -4.68 -0.26 3.02
C LEU A 48 -3.30 0.37 3.12
N ASN A 49 -2.47 -0.26 3.94
CA ASN A 49 -1.03 -0.18 3.82
C ASN A 49 -0.55 -1.23 2.82
N VAL A 50 0.09 -0.81 1.74
CA VAL A 50 0.71 -1.69 0.75
C VAL A 50 2.21 -1.52 0.78
N SER A 51 2.91 -2.63 0.95
CA SER A 51 4.37 -2.68 0.89
C SER A 51 4.84 -3.69 -0.15
N MET A 52 6.06 -3.52 -0.63
CA MET A 52 6.64 -4.42 -1.61
C MET A 52 8.00 -4.93 -1.14
N THR A 53 8.22 -6.23 -1.30
CA THR A 53 9.55 -6.82 -1.24
C THR A 53 9.88 -7.40 -2.60
N GLU A 54 11.04 -7.07 -3.12
CA GLU A 54 11.50 -7.59 -4.40
C GLU A 54 11.86 -9.07 -4.29
N LEU A 55 11.54 -9.81 -5.35
CA LEU A 55 11.82 -11.23 -5.45
C LEU A 55 12.80 -11.45 -6.59
N ASP A 56 13.98 -11.96 -6.25
CA ASP A 56 14.84 -12.58 -7.24
C ASP A 56 14.35 -14.01 -7.47
N HIS A 57 13.79 -14.25 -8.65
CA HIS A 57 13.27 -15.58 -9.00
C HIS A 57 14.34 -16.36 -9.75
N ALA A 58 14.42 -17.67 -9.47
CA ALA A 58 15.22 -18.57 -10.29
C ALA A 58 14.72 -18.58 -11.76
N MET A 59 15.60 -18.98 -12.68
CA MET A 59 15.27 -19.21 -14.10
C MET A 59 14.93 -17.94 -14.89
N GLY A 60 15.71 -16.87 -14.72
CA GLY A 60 15.65 -15.71 -15.62
C GLY A 60 14.42 -14.83 -15.46
N LYS A 61 13.69 -14.96 -14.35
CA LYS A 61 12.58 -14.06 -13.97
C LYS A 61 12.98 -13.19 -12.77
N THR A 62 12.25 -12.12 -12.56
CA THR A 62 12.28 -11.34 -11.33
C THR A 62 10.90 -10.76 -11.10
N GLY A 63 10.70 -10.06 -9.99
CA GLY A 63 9.42 -9.49 -9.65
C GLY A 63 9.38 -8.97 -8.23
N GLY A 64 8.19 -8.99 -7.64
CA GLY A 64 7.98 -8.53 -6.29
C GLY A 64 6.78 -9.21 -5.63
N ARG A 65 6.80 -9.18 -4.31
CA ARG A 65 5.69 -9.54 -3.43
C ARG A 65 5.07 -8.27 -2.89
N LEU A 66 3.78 -8.09 -3.13
CA LEU A 66 2.96 -7.07 -2.50
C LEU A 66 2.35 -7.64 -1.22
N VAL A 67 2.49 -6.92 -0.11
CA VAL A 67 1.86 -7.25 1.16
C VAL A 67 0.83 -6.17 1.46
N PHE A 68 -0.41 -6.60 1.69
CA PHE A 68 -1.55 -5.76 2.01
C PHE A 68 -1.93 -5.95 3.47
N THR A 69 -1.95 -4.87 4.23
CA THR A 69 -2.40 -4.82 5.63
C THR A 69 -3.42 -3.71 5.77
N ALA A 70 -4.44 -3.89 6.61
CA ALA A 70 -5.40 -2.82 6.86
C ALA A 70 -4.76 -1.77 7.78
N GLU A 71 -5.21 -0.53 7.66
CA GLU A 71 -4.92 0.51 8.64
C GLU A 71 -5.37 0.10 10.06
N ARG A 72 -4.78 0.73 11.08
CA ARG A 72 -5.07 0.37 12.47
C ARG A 72 -6.55 0.51 12.79
N GLY A 73 -7.15 -0.60 13.24
CA GLY A 73 -8.58 -0.67 13.59
C GLY A 73 -9.52 -0.93 12.41
N GLU A 74 -9.01 -1.00 11.18
CA GLU A 74 -9.82 -1.29 9.98
C GLU A 74 -9.89 -2.80 9.69
N SER A 75 -10.98 -3.21 9.03
CA SER A 75 -11.13 -4.53 8.43
C SER A 75 -11.90 -4.45 7.12
N CYS A 76 -11.39 -5.12 6.09
CA CYS A 76 -11.98 -5.10 4.75
C CYS A 76 -11.67 -6.37 3.96
N LEU A 77 -12.27 -6.53 2.79
CA LEU A 77 -12.07 -7.67 1.89
C LEU A 77 -11.25 -7.30 0.66
N LEU A 78 -10.29 -8.14 0.30
CA LEU A 78 -9.61 -8.12 -1.00
C LEU A 78 -9.99 -9.37 -1.80
N SER A 79 -10.06 -9.25 -3.11
CA SER A 79 -10.29 -10.40 -3.99
C SER A 79 -9.57 -10.24 -5.33
N GLY A 80 -9.35 -11.37 -6.01
CA GLY A 80 -8.75 -11.39 -7.34
C GLY A 80 -7.29 -10.94 -7.35
N ALA A 81 -6.78 -10.59 -8.53
CA ALA A 81 -5.43 -10.05 -8.70
C ALA A 81 -5.49 -8.52 -8.79
N PRO A 82 -4.61 -7.78 -8.11
CA PRO A 82 -4.52 -6.33 -8.28
C PRO A 82 -4.09 -6.01 -9.71
N ALA A 83 -4.59 -4.89 -10.24
CA ALA A 83 -4.06 -4.33 -11.47
C ALA A 83 -2.80 -3.50 -11.14
N LEU A 84 -1.76 -3.62 -11.96
CA LEU A 84 -0.50 -2.92 -11.75
C LEU A 84 -0.24 -1.96 -12.91
N GLY A 85 0.10 -0.72 -12.57
CA GLY A 85 0.76 0.26 -13.42
C GLY A 85 2.20 0.47 -12.95
N PHE A 86 3.06 0.95 -13.84
CA PHE A 86 4.44 1.33 -13.51
C PHE A 86 4.62 2.78 -13.93
N VAL A 87 5.23 3.58 -13.06
CA VAL A 87 5.43 5.01 -13.30
C VAL A 87 6.90 5.39 -13.14
N ASP A 88 7.33 6.45 -13.81
CA ASP A 88 8.67 7.04 -13.66
C ASP A 88 8.73 8.07 -12.52
N ASP A 89 9.87 8.74 -12.35
CA ASP A 89 10.09 9.71 -11.27
C ASP A 89 9.18 10.95 -11.36
N ASP A 90 8.64 11.25 -12.55
CA ASP A 90 7.70 12.34 -12.78
C ASP A 90 6.24 11.90 -12.53
N GLY A 91 6.02 10.60 -12.29
CA GLY A 91 4.70 9.99 -12.12
C GLY A 91 4.03 9.63 -13.44
N ASP A 92 4.75 9.70 -14.57
CA ASP A 92 4.22 9.38 -15.88
C ASP A 92 4.16 7.86 -16.08
N PRO A 93 3.09 7.33 -16.71
CA PRO A 93 2.92 5.90 -16.92
C PRO A 93 3.94 5.36 -17.93
N LEU A 94 4.67 4.32 -17.52
CA LEU A 94 5.60 3.59 -18.37
C LEU A 94 4.86 2.58 -19.26
N PRO A 95 5.37 2.29 -20.48
CA PRO A 95 4.74 1.38 -21.44
C PRO A 95 4.95 -0.11 -21.08
N VAL A 96 4.68 -0.48 -19.83
CA VAL A 96 4.81 -1.84 -19.31
C VAL A 96 3.43 -2.47 -19.19
N SER A 97 3.19 -3.54 -19.95
CA SER A 97 1.93 -4.27 -19.83
C SER A 97 1.95 -5.21 -18.63
N ALA A 98 0.96 -5.08 -17.74
CA ALA A 98 0.68 -6.02 -16.67
C ALA A 98 -0.59 -6.82 -16.97
N ARG A 99 -0.52 -8.13 -16.73
CA ARG A 99 -1.62 -9.07 -16.94
C ARG A 99 -1.90 -9.79 -15.63
N ALA A 100 -3.09 -9.55 -15.11
CA ALA A 100 -3.66 -10.32 -14.01
C ALA A 100 -3.99 -11.74 -14.49
N ALA A 101 -3.74 -12.73 -13.62
CA ALA A 101 -4.35 -14.05 -13.78
C ALA A 101 -5.89 -13.94 -13.81
N ALA A 102 -6.56 -14.90 -14.45
CA ALA A 102 -8.02 -14.92 -14.53
C ALA A 102 -8.65 -14.85 -13.12
N ARG A 103 -9.75 -14.09 -13.01
CA ARG A 103 -10.40 -13.60 -11.77
C ARG A 103 -10.97 -14.67 -10.82
N GLU A 104 -10.62 -15.94 -10.94
CA GLU A 104 -10.98 -16.95 -9.94
C GLU A 104 -10.11 -16.74 -8.68
N GLY A 105 -10.40 -15.68 -7.95
CA GLY A 105 -9.71 -15.30 -6.72
C GLY A 105 -10.56 -15.63 -5.50
N VAL A 106 -9.89 -16.11 -4.45
CA VAL A 106 -10.48 -16.19 -3.11
C VAL A 106 -10.66 -14.77 -2.58
N THR A 107 -11.77 -14.53 -1.87
CA THR A 107 -11.94 -13.30 -1.10
C THR A 107 -11.22 -13.45 0.23
N VAL A 108 -10.27 -12.58 0.51
CA VAL A 108 -9.42 -12.58 1.71
C VAL A 108 -9.81 -11.40 2.59
N ARG A 109 -10.05 -11.68 3.88
CA ARG A 109 -10.16 -10.61 4.87
C ARG A 109 -8.78 -10.08 5.22
N VAL A 110 -8.65 -8.76 5.24
CA VAL A 110 -7.45 -8.05 5.67
C VAL A 110 -7.76 -7.28 6.94
N THR A 111 -6.85 -7.35 7.91
CA THR A 111 -6.85 -6.58 9.17
C THR A 111 -5.43 -6.07 9.46
N GLU A 112 -5.22 -5.39 10.59
CA GLU A 112 -3.87 -5.03 11.08
C GLU A 112 -3.02 -6.28 11.38
N GLU A 113 -3.64 -7.38 11.80
CA GLU A 113 -2.95 -8.62 12.21
C GLU A 113 -2.97 -9.70 11.12
N GLN A 114 -3.89 -9.61 10.16
CA GLN A 114 -4.06 -10.57 9.07
C GLN A 114 -3.80 -9.88 7.72
N SER A 115 -2.67 -10.22 7.11
CA SER A 115 -2.28 -9.68 5.81
C SER A 115 -2.74 -10.57 4.65
N ALA A 116 -2.88 -9.94 3.48
CA ALA A 116 -2.96 -10.63 2.20
C ALA A 116 -1.69 -10.37 1.40
N VAL A 117 -1.38 -11.29 0.48
CA VAL A 117 -0.24 -11.16 -0.43
C VAL A 117 -0.66 -11.40 -1.87
N ALA A 118 -0.07 -10.61 -2.76
CA ALA A 118 0.00 -10.92 -4.19
C ALA A 118 1.46 -10.91 -4.60
N SER A 119 1.79 -11.56 -5.70
CA SER A 119 3.12 -11.47 -6.31
C SER A 119 2.98 -11.15 -7.78
N PHE A 120 3.99 -10.50 -8.33
CA PHE A 120 4.10 -10.34 -9.76
C PHE A 120 5.49 -10.74 -10.21
N SER A 121 5.61 -11.15 -11.47
CA SER A 121 6.89 -11.50 -12.08
C SER A 121 6.95 -11.16 -13.55
N PHE A 122 8.15 -10.94 -14.06
CA PHE A 122 8.45 -10.68 -15.46
C PHE A 122 9.79 -11.33 -15.84
N PRO A 123 10.01 -11.65 -17.12
CA PRO A 123 11.28 -12.18 -17.57
C PRO A 123 12.36 -11.10 -17.53
N ARG A 124 13.60 -11.42 -17.17
CA ARG A 124 14.80 -10.57 -17.38
C ARG A 124 15.66 -11.07 -18.54
N VAL A 125 15.41 -12.30 -18.97
CA VAL A 125 16.20 -12.98 -20.00
C VAL A 125 15.24 -13.64 -20.96
N ASP A 126 15.53 -13.53 -22.25
CA ASP A 126 14.87 -14.28 -23.30
C ASP A 126 15.31 -15.75 -23.19
N MET A 127 14.37 -16.65 -22.87
CA MET A 127 14.69 -18.06 -22.61
C MET A 127 15.15 -18.83 -23.86
N THR A 128 14.93 -18.30 -25.06
CA THR A 128 15.34 -18.94 -26.31
C THR A 128 16.77 -18.58 -26.68
N THR A 129 17.15 -17.31 -26.47
CA THR A 129 18.45 -16.75 -26.89
C THR A 129 19.42 -16.55 -25.74
N GLY A 130 18.94 -16.59 -24.49
CA GLY A 130 19.73 -16.32 -23.29
C GLY A 130 20.12 -14.83 -23.13
N LYS A 131 19.61 -13.95 -23.98
CA LYS A 131 19.93 -12.51 -23.94
C LYS A 131 19.11 -11.79 -22.87
N GLN A 132 19.72 -10.80 -22.23
CA GLN A 132 19.01 -9.91 -21.33
C GLN A 132 17.92 -9.15 -22.08
N LEU A 133 16.74 -9.09 -21.47
CA LEU A 133 15.64 -8.25 -21.91
C LEU A 133 15.78 -6.89 -21.25
N HIS A 134 15.49 -5.85 -22.02
CA HIS A 134 15.57 -4.46 -21.56
C HIS A 134 14.18 -3.88 -21.37
N GLY A 135 14.06 -2.96 -20.42
CA GLY A 135 12.82 -2.25 -20.13
C GLY A 135 13.10 -0.89 -19.48
N PRO A 136 12.05 -0.08 -19.26
CA PRO A 136 12.19 1.13 -18.46
C PRO A 136 12.48 0.79 -17.00
N VAL A 137 13.11 1.74 -16.29
CA VAL A 137 13.28 1.68 -14.84
C VAL A 137 12.15 2.49 -14.20
N PRO A 138 11.21 1.85 -13.47
CA PRO A 138 10.18 2.58 -12.73
C PRO A 138 10.72 3.19 -11.46
N SER A 139 10.09 4.28 -11.02
CA SER A 139 10.26 4.86 -9.68
C SER A 139 9.28 4.24 -8.67
N ALA A 140 8.11 3.80 -9.16
CA ALA A 140 7.05 3.24 -8.34
C ALA A 140 6.13 2.30 -9.15
N VAL A 141 5.37 1.49 -8.40
CA VAL A 141 4.30 0.64 -8.89
C VAL A 141 2.98 1.22 -8.42
N GLU A 142 2.08 1.49 -9.36
CA GLU A 142 0.70 1.85 -9.06
C GLU A 142 -0.12 0.57 -8.87
N VAL A 143 -0.60 0.33 -7.65
CA VAL A 143 -1.36 -0.86 -7.28
C VAL A 143 -2.84 -0.51 -7.18
N SER A 144 -3.61 -0.88 -8.19
CA SER A 144 -5.07 -0.73 -8.21
C SER A 144 -5.73 -1.96 -7.61
N VAL A 145 -6.40 -1.78 -6.47
CA VAL A 145 -7.19 -2.84 -5.83
C VAL A 145 -8.59 -2.88 -6.44
N PRO A 146 -9.10 -4.07 -6.82
CA PRO A 146 -10.43 -4.18 -7.40
C PRO A 146 -11.50 -3.95 -6.31
N ALA A 147 -12.10 -2.76 -6.30
CA ALA A 147 -13.32 -2.47 -5.55
C ALA A 147 -14.51 -2.29 -6.52
N PRO A 148 -15.73 -2.68 -6.14
CA PRO A 148 -16.88 -2.74 -7.05
C PRO A 148 -17.43 -1.37 -7.48
N ALA A 149 -17.05 -0.27 -6.84
CA ALA A 149 -17.61 1.05 -7.12
C ALA A 149 -16.57 2.06 -7.63
N GLU A 150 -15.33 2.02 -7.15
CA GLU A 150 -14.28 2.98 -7.51
C GLU A 150 -12.91 2.29 -7.46
N SER A 151 -12.10 2.43 -8.51
CA SER A 151 -10.72 1.95 -8.50
C SER A 151 -9.83 3.06 -7.92
N SER A 152 -9.39 2.86 -6.68
CA SER A 152 -8.35 3.67 -6.06
C SER A 152 -7.01 2.93 -6.12
N ALA A 153 -5.91 3.64 -6.36
CA ALA A 153 -4.59 3.07 -6.45
C ALA A 153 -3.65 3.52 -5.33
N VAL A 154 -2.74 2.64 -4.93
CA VAL A 154 -1.66 2.93 -3.99
C VAL A 154 -0.34 2.95 -4.76
N LEU A 155 0.45 4.02 -4.62
CA LEU A 155 1.80 4.08 -5.17
C LEU A 155 2.77 3.42 -4.19
N VAL A 156 3.47 2.38 -4.66
CA VAL A 156 4.47 1.65 -3.90
C VAL A 156 5.85 1.91 -4.49
N PRO A 157 6.81 2.49 -3.75
CA PRO A 157 8.14 2.79 -4.28
C PRO A 157 8.86 1.57 -4.85
N TRP A 158 9.52 1.75 -5.98
CA TRP A 158 10.36 0.74 -6.64
C TRP A 158 11.84 0.99 -6.32
N SER A 159 12.38 0.23 -5.36
CA SER A 159 13.69 0.54 -4.78
C SER A 159 14.89 -0.13 -5.46
N SER A 160 14.71 -1.15 -6.28
CA SER A 160 15.83 -1.88 -6.93
C SER A 160 16.60 -1.05 -7.93
N GLY A 161 15.92 -0.10 -8.58
CA GLY A 161 16.37 0.44 -9.85
C GLY A 161 16.44 -0.61 -10.97
N ALA A 162 15.77 -1.77 -10.82
CA ALA A 162 15.75 -2.79 -11.84
C ALA A 162 14.81 -2.40 -12.99
N GLU A 163 15.23 -2.68 -14.22
CA GLU A 163 14.40 -2.54 -15.41
C GLU A 163 13.24 -3.54 -15.41
N VAL A 164 12.08 -3.12 -15.92
CA VAL A 164 10.90 -3.97 -16.09
C VAL A 164 10.62 -4.17 -17.57
N SER A 165 11.11 -5.27 -18.15
CA SER A 165 10.95 -5.52 -19.59
C SER A 165 9.54 -5.94 -20.01
N GLY A 166 8.73 -6.43 -19.06
CA GLY A 166 7.41 -7.00 -19.32
C GLY A 166 7.43 -8.24 -20.24
N PRO A 167 6.25 -8.82 -20.52
CA PRO A 167 4.98 -8.56 -19.83
C PRO A 167 5.06 -9.00 -18.37
N VAL A 168 4.35 -8.28 -17.50
CA VAL A 168 4.27 -8.58 -16.07
C VAL A 168 3.08 -9.50 -15.81
N HIS A 169 3.29 -10.57 -15.06
CA HIS A 169 2.26 -11.51 -14.64
C HIS A 169 1.95 -11.29 -13.16
N VAL A 170 0.68 -11.13 -12.80
CA VAL A 170 0.24 -10.84 -11.43
C VAL A 170 -0.62 -11.99 -10.90
N THR A 171 -0.32 -12.47 -9.69
CA THR A 171 -1.11 -13.50 -9.02
C THR A 171 -2.31 -12.90 -8.29
N PRO A 172 -3.38 -13.69 -8.06
CA PRO A 172 -4.43 -13.32 -7.14
C PRO A 172 -3.90 -13.10 -5.72
N VAL A 173 -4.64 -12.32 -4.92
CA VAL A 173 -4.39 -12.18 -3.49
C VAL A 173 -4.67 -13.50 -2.77
N THR A 174 -3.84 -13.82 -1.79
CA THR A 174 -4.03 -14.95 -0.86
C THR A 174 -3.76 -14.50 0.57
N SER A 175 -4.33 -15.17 1.57
CA SER A 175 -3.94 -14.93 2.96
C SER A 175 -2.50 -15.37 3.22
N CYS A 176 -1.78 -14.65 4.06
CA CYS A 176 -0.50 -15.11 4.63
C CYS A 176 -0.68 -16.23 5.66
#